data_AF-A0A4P7UJ74-F1
#
_entry.id   AF-A0A4P7UJ74-F1
#
_cell.length_a   1.000
_cell.length_b   1.000
_cell.length_c   1.000
_cell.angle_alpha   90.00
_cell.angle_beta   90.00
_cell.angle_gamma   90.00
#
_symmetry.space_group_name_H-M   'P 1'
#
loop_
_entity.id
_entity.type
_entity.pdbx_description
1 polymer ?
#
loop_
_entity_poly.entity_id
_entity_poly.type
_entity_poly.pdbx_seq_one_letter_code
_entity_poly.pdbx_strand_id
1 'polypeptide(L)'
;MKKNDIIICEKSRKQLQALYTELHPYALKKPHDTVTKFKLNVVNSLLGTIDNLIGQENLPIAGFTLFDEDSMPNISDISLVLNQYIQALEIFRSRNIELDDEDENIWIYKIDDADNDEDYLIIQTDPPTSFR
;
A
#
# COMPACT_ATOMS: atom_id res chain seq x y z
N MET A 1 -2.88 1.85 -15.72
CA MET A 1 -2.07 2.57 -14.71
C MET A 1 -0.80 3.14 -15.33
N LYS A 2 -0.33 4.34 -14.94
CA LYS A 2 0.96 4.87 -15.44
C LYS A 2 2.13 4.13 -14.82
N LYS A 3 3.25 4.04 -15.55
CA LYS A 3 4.49 3.38 -15.06
C LYS A 3 4.97 3.91 -13.71
N ASN A 4 4.94 5.23 -13.52
CA ASN A 4 5.35 5.86 -12.27
C ASN A 4 4.46 5.44 -11.09
N ASP A 5 3.15 5.34 -11.32
CA ASP A 5 2.20 4.93 -10.29
C ASP A 5 2.46 3.48 -9.87
N ILE A 6 2.80 2.60 -10.83
CA ILE A 6 3.15 1.18 -10.56
C ILE A 6 4.36 1.09 -9.63
N ILE A 7 5.39 1.89 -9.90
CA ILE A 7 6.60 1.96 -9.06
C ILE A 7 6.23 2.43 -7.64
N ILE A 8 5.38 3.44 -7.53
CA ILE A 8 4.90 3.95 -6.24
C ILE A 8 4.10 2.86 -5.51
N CYS A 9 3.23 2.13 -6.21
CA CYS A 9 2.42 1.04 -5.67
C CYS A 9 3.29 -0.07 -5.07
N GLU A 10 4.23 -0.64 -5.84
CA GLU A 10 5.09 -1.73 -5.37
C GLU A 10 6.00 -1.30 -4.21
N LYS A 11 6.53 -0.07 -4.28
CA LYS A 11 7.35 0.48 -3.18
C LYS A 11 6.51 0.65 -1.91
N SER A 12 5.32 1.24 -2.03
CA SER A 12 4.44 1.50 -0.89
C SER A 12 3.96 0.19 -0.26
N ARG A 13 3.65 -0.82 -1.06
CA ARG A 13 3.26 -2.16 -0.60
C ARG A 13 4.35 -2.80 0.26
N LYS A 14 5.60 -2.78 -0.20
CA LYS A 14 6.75 -3.31 0.55
C LYS A 14 6.99 -2.55 1.85
N GLN A 15 6.88 -1.21 1.81
CA GLN A 15 7.07 -0.36 2.99
C GLN A 15 5.96 -0.55 4.04
N LEU A 16 4.69 -0.64 3.61
CA LEU A 16 3.57 -0.93 4.49
C LEU A 16 3.75 -2.27 5.20
N GLN A 17 4.09 -3.32 4.43
CA GLN A 17 4.29 -4.65 4.98
C GLN A 17 5.45 -4.66 5.98
N ALA A 18 6.57 -3.98 5.68
CA ALA A 18 7.69 -3.87 6.59
C ALA A 18 7.31 -3.15 7.90
N LEU A 19 6.62 -2.02 7.83
CA LEU A 19 6.15 -1.27 9.01
C LEU A 19 5.15 -2.09 9.84
N TYR A 20 4.22 -2.77 9.19
CA TYR A 20 3.27 -3.64 9.88
C TYR A 20 3.98 -4.80 10.57
N THR A 21 4.90 -5.49 9.90
CA THR A 21 5.69 -6.57 10.49
C THR A 21 6.56 -6.08 11.66
N GLU A 22 7.09 -4.86 11.60
CA GLU A 22 7.83 -4.25 12.71
C GLU A 22 6.93 -3.94 13.91
N LEU A 23 5.78 -3.29 13.69
CA LEU A 23 4.95 -2.71 14.76
C LEU A 23 3.90 -3.67 15.32
N HIS A 24 3.36 -4.57 14.49
CA HIS A 24 2.26 -5.45 14.89
C HIS A 24 2.61 -6.37 16.09
N PRO A 25 3.81 -6.96 16.21
CA PRO A 25 4.17 -7.73 17.41
C PRO A 25 4.13 -6.90 18.70
N TYR A 26 4.42 -5.60 18.62
CA TYR A 26 4.31 -4.69 19.77
C TYR A 26 2.87 -4.29 20.04
N ALA A 27 2.04 -4.12 19.00
CA ALA A 27 0.60 -3.89 19.16
C ALA A 27 -0.07 -4.99 19.99
N LEU A 28 0.35 -6.25 19.83
CA LEU A 28 -0.18 -7.38 20.59
C LEU A 28 0.33 -7.44 22.04
N LYS A 29 1.58 -7.01 22.29
CA LYS A 29 2.23 -7.13 23.61
C LYS A 29 2.04 -5.89 24.49
N LYS A 30 2.02 -4.72 23.87
CA LYS A 30 2.01 -3.39 24.48
C LYS A 30 1.14 -2.45 23.64
N PRO A 31 -0.17 -2.72 23.54
CA PRO A 31 -1.07 -1.98 22.64
C PRO A 31 -1.10 -0.48 22.93
N HIS A 32 -0.98 -0.08 24.20
CA HIS A 32 -1.09 1.30 24.68
C HIS A 32 0.25 2.07 24.72
N ASP A 33 1.36 1.44 24.34
CA ASP A 33 2.62 2.17 24.17
C ASP A 33 2.51 3.08 22.94
N THR A 34 3.31 4.14 22.92
CA THR A 34 3.36 5.10 21.80
C THR A 34 4.61 4.88 20.95
N VAL A 35 4.57 5.35 19.70
CA VAL A 35 5.76 5.38 18.82
C VAL A 35 6.50 6.72 18.93
N THR A 36 7.76 6.74 18.50
CA THR A 36 8.49 8.01 18.38
C THR A 36 7.93 8.87 17.24
N LYS A 37 8.09 10.20 17.34
CA LYS A 37 7.71 11.14 16.27
C LYS A 37 8.33 10.76 14.92
N PHE A 38 9.60 10.35 14.91
CA PHE A 38 10.27 9.89 13.69
C PHE A 38 9.51 8.73 13.00
N LYS A 39 9.13 7.69 13.77
CA LYS A 39 8.40 6.54 13.21
C LYS A 39 7.01 6.94 12.74
N LEU A 40 6.33 7.81 13.48
CA LEU A 40 5.02 8.32 13.10
C LEU A 40 5.06 9.11 11.79
N ASN A 41 6.11 9.92 11.58
CA ASN A 41 6.26 10.72 10.37
C ASN A 41 6.56 9.84 9.15
N VAL A 42 7.30 8.74 9.34
CA VAL A 42 7.48 7.71 8.30
C VAL A 42 6.14 7.06 7.94
N VAL A 43 5.33 6.70 8.94
CA VAL A 43 3.97 6.16 8.71
C VAL A 43 3.11 7.17 7.95
N ASN A 44 2.98 8.40 8.45
CA ASN A 44 2.15 9.44 7.83
C ASN A 44 2.58 9.76 6.38
N SER A 45 3.88 9.85 6.12
CA SER A 45 4.39 10.08 4.76
C SER A 45 3.98 8.96 3.78
N LEU A 46 4.02 7.71 4.25
CA LEU A 46 3.60 6.57 3.46
C LEU A 46 2.08 6.55 3.23
N LEU A 47 1.27 6.80 4.27
CA LEU A 47 -0.19 6.87 4.16
C LEU A 47 -0.61 7.94 3.15
N GLY A 48 -0.04 9.16 3.25
CA GLY A 48 -0.32 10.22 2.29
C GLY A 48 0.13 9.90 0.86
N THR A 49 1.20 9.13 0.68
CA THR A 49 1.61 8.64 -0.65
C THR A 49 0.57 7.68 -1.22
N ILE A 50 0.00 6.80 -0.39
CA ILE A 50 -1.01 5.83 -0.79
C ILE A 50 -2.35 6.52 -1.08
N ASP A 51 -2.78 7.47 -0.26
CA ASP A 51 -4.02 8.25 -0.47
C ASP A 51 -4.01 8.93 -1.85
N ASN A 52 -2.87 9.55 -2.21
CA ASN A 52 -2.70 10.18 -3.51
C ASN A 52 -2.72 9.17 -4.66
N LEU A 53 -2.24 7.95 -4.43
CA LEU A 53 -2.19 6.88 -5.44
C LEU A 53 -3.56 6.25 -5.68
N ILE A 54 -4.29 5.88 -4.61
CA ILE A 54 -5.53 5.11 -4.71
C ILE A 54 -6.77 5.99 -4.91
N GLY A 55 -6.66 7.29 -4.64
CA GLY A 55 -7.77 8.24 -4.76
C GLY A 55 -8.68 8.26 -3.53
N GLN A 56 -9.36 9.40 -3.34
CA GLN A 56 -10.18 9.69 -2.16
C GLN A 56 -11.38 8.73 -2.00
N GLU A 57 -11.91 8.21 -3.10
CA GLU A 57 -13.03 7.28 -3.14
C GLU A 57 -12.65 5.85 -2.72
N ASN A 58 -11.36 5.53 -2.66
CA ASN A 58 -10.86 4.21 -2.28
C ASN A 58 -10.17 4.21 -0.91
N LEU A 59 -10.28 5.29 -0.14
CA LEU A 59 -9.69 5.37 1.20
C LEU A 59 -10.28 4.29 2.13
N PRO A 60 -9.45 3.56 2.88
CA PRO A 60 -9.93 2.46 3.71
C PRO A 60 -10.71 2.90 4.95
N ILE A 61 -10.48 4.12 5.44
CA ILE A 61 -11.02 4.60 6.71
C ILE A 61 -11.66 5.97 6.50
N ALA A 62 -12.99 6.02 6.56
CA ALA A 62 -13.75 7.25 6.39
C ALA A 62 -13.38 8.28 7.47
N GLY A 63 -13.03 9.50 7.04
CA GLY A 63 -12.71 10.62 7.94
C GLY A 63 -11.31 10.56 8.57
N PHE A 64 -10.48 9.58 8.21
CA PHE A 64 -9.08 9.50 8.60
C PHE A 64 -8.19 9.89 7.41
N THR A 65 -7.12 10.62 7.69
CA THR A 65 -6.10 10.97 6.70
C THR A 65 -4.73 10.60 7.24
N LEU A 66 -4.30 11.28 8.30
CA LEU A 66 -3.02 11.07 8.96
C LEU A 66 -3.19 11.08 10.48
N PHE A 67 -2.22 10.49 11.18
CA PHE A 67 -2.14 10.60 12.63
C PHE A 67 -1.65 11.99 13.04
N ASP A 68 -2.22 12.51 14.12
CA ASP A 68 -1.70 13.71 14.78
C ASP A 68 -0.39 13.39 15.52
N GLU A 69 0.68 14.13 15.21
CA GLU A 69 2.00 13.94 15.79
C GLU A 69 2.05 14.28 17.29
N ASP A 70 1.15 15.16 17.75
CA ASP A 70 1.09 15.59 19.14
C ASP A 70 0.11 14.75 19.98
N SER A 71 -0.81 14.04 19.33
CA SER A 71 -1.74 13.14 20.02
C SER A 71 -1.09 11.83 20.50
N MET A 72 0.14 11.55 20.05
CA MET A 72 0.92 10.35 20.39
C MET A 72 0.08 9.06 20.33
N PRO A 73 -0.35 8.64 19.13
CA PRO A 73 -1.24 7.49 18.98
C PRO A 73 -0.60 6.20 19.52
N ASN A 74 -1.47 5.30 19.97
CA ASN A 74 -1.10 4.00 20.48
C ASN A 74 -0.63 3.08 19.34
N ILE A 75 0.32 2.18 19.63
CA ILE A 75 0.83 1.21 18.65
C ILE A 75 -0.30 0.33 18.09
N SER A 76 -1.31 -0.01 18.89
CA SER A 76 -2.49 -0.75 18.42
C SER A 76 -3.22 -0.04 17.29
N ASP A 77 -3.40 1.28 17.41
CA ASP A 77 -4.14 2.10 16.47
C ASP A 77 -3.35 2.24 15.16
N ILE A 78 -2.04 2.45 15.28
CA ILE A 78 -1.14 2.48 14.12
C ILE A 78 -1.15 1.13 13.39
N SER A 79 -1.06 0.01 14.12
CA SER A 79 -1.09 -1.32 13.52
C SER A 79 -2.42 -1.61 12.82
N LEU A 80 -3.55 -1.17 13.39
CA LEU A 80 -4.86 -1.28 12.77
C LEU A 80 -4.91 -0.52 11.46
N VAL A 81 -4.50 0.75 11.45
CA VAL A 81 -4.51 1.60 10.24
C VAL A 81 -3.59 1.02 9.16
N LEU A 82 -2.37 0.60 9.51
CA LEU A 82 -1.46 -0.03 8.55
C LEU A 82 -2.09 -1.25 7.88
N ASN A 83 -2.79 -2.10 8.63
CA ASN A 83 -3.47 -3.27 8.08
C ASN A 83 -4.60 -2.90 7.11
N GLN A 84 -5.37 -1.85 7.42
CA GLN A 84 -6.43 -1.35 6.54
C GLN A 84 -5.86 -0.81 5.22
N TYR A 85 -4.73 -0.09 5.30
CA TYR A 85 -4.03 0.41 4.11
C TYR A 85 -3.37 -0.69 3.28
N ILE A 86 -2.85 -1.75 3.91
CA ILE A 86 -2.37 -2.95 3.19
C ILE A 86 -3.51 -3.54 2.34
N GLN A 87 -4.70 -3.69 2.92
CA GLN A 87 -5.84 -4.25 2.22
C GLN A 87 -6.33 -3.33 1.09
N ALA A 88 -6.45 -2.03 1.33
CA ALA A 88 -6.86 -1.07 0.30
C ALA A 88 -5.88 -1.02 -0.88
N LEU A 89 -4.58 -1.01 -0.60
CA LEU A 89 -3.56 -1.01 -1.65
C LEU A 89 -3.57 -2.33 -2.44
N GLU A 90 -3.83 -3.46 -1.79
CA GLU A 90 -3.96 -4.74 -2.49
C GLU A 90 -5.22 -4.82 -3.38
N ILE A 91 -6.35 -4.27 -2.93
CA ILE A 91 -7.56 -4.14 -3.76
C ILE A 91 -7.25 -3.26 -4.98
N PHE A 92 -6.61 -2.11 -4.75
CA PHE A 92 -6.21 -1.21 -5.83
C PHE A 92 -5.26 -1.89 -6.82
N ARG A 93 -4.23 -2.60 -6.34
CA ARG A 93 -3.31 -3.37 -7.19
C ARG A 93 -4.03 -4.44 -7.98
N SER A 94 -4.85 -5.26 -7.32
CA SER A 94 -5.57 -6.38 -7.94
C SER A 94 -6.50 -5.94 -9.07
N ARG A 95 -7.08 -4.73 -8.98
CA ARG A 95 -7.90 -4.14 -10.05
C ARG A 95 -7.07 -3.65 -11.24
N ASN A 96 -5.77 -3.46 -11.07
CA ASN A 96 -4.84 -2.91 -12.06
C ASN A 96 -3.86 -3.95 -12.61
N ILE A 97 -4.10 -5.24 -12.37
CA ILE A 97 -3.29 -6.34 -12.89
C ILE A 97 -4.17 -7.32 -13.68
N GLU A 98 -3.54 -8.07 -14.56
CA GLU A 98 -4.14 -9.13 -15.36
C GLU A 98 -3.14 -10.25 -15.61
N LEU A 99 -3.61 -11.36 -16.19
CA LEU A 99 -2.72 -12.42 -16.65
C LEU A 99 -2.10 -12.01 -17.99
N ASP A 100 -0.84 -12.39 -18.19
CA ASP A 100 -0.16 -12.23 -19.47
C ASP A 100 -0.81 -13.13 -20.54
N ASP A 101 -0.98 -12.59 -21.75
CA ASP A 101 -1.63 -13.30 -22.86
C ASP A 101 -0.78 -14.46 -23.40
N GLU A 102 0.55 -14.42 -23.24
CA GLU A 102 1.47 -15.47 -23.69
C GLU A 102 1.72 -16.53 -22.61
N ASP A 103 1.68 -16.15 -21.33
CA ASP A 103 1.81 -17.07 -20.18
C ASP A 103 0.79 -16.77 -19.07
N GLU A 104 -0.28 -17.57 -19.02
CA GLU A 104 -1.35 -17.49 -18.02
C GLU A 104 -0.88 -17.70 -16.55
N ASN A 105 0.40 -17.98 -16.31
CA ASN A 105 0.98 -18.04 -14.95
C ASN A 105 1.61 -16.72 -14.50
N ILE A 106 1.75 -15.74 -15.39
CA ILE A 106 2.42 -14.48 -15.11
C ILE A 106 1.37 -13.39 -14.91
N TRP A 107 1.44 -12.70 -13.77
CA TRP A 107 0.61 -11.53 -13.51
C TRP A 107 1.37 -10.26 -13.87
N ILE A 108 0.71 -9.38 -14.60
CA ILE A 108 1.29 -8.15 -15.14
C ILE A 108 0.40 -6.96 -14.82
N TYR A 109 0.98 -5.77 -14.72
CA TYR A 109 0.20 -4.54 -14.59
C TYR A 109 -0.43 -4.12 -15.92
N LYS A 110 -1.66 -3.62 -15.86
CA LYS A 110 -2.33 -2.92 -16.96
C LYS A 110 -1.74 -1.52 -17.09
N ILE A 111 -0.93 -1.29 -18.12
CA ILE A 111 -0.22 0.00 -18.33
C ILE A 111 -1.02 0.88 -19.30
N ASP A 112 -1.24 2.16 -18.96
CA ASP A 112 -2.06 3.08 -19.77
C ASP A 112 -1.28 3.71 -20.94
N ASP A 113 0.05 3.60 -20.98
CA ASP A 113 0.87 4.32 -21.96
C ASP A 113 0.83 3.64 -23.33
N ALA A 114 0.05 4.27 -24.22
CA ALA A 114 -0.01 4.05 -25.66
C ALA A 114 1.07 4.83 -26.45
N ASP A 115 2.14 5.30 -25.79
CA ASP A 115 3.25 5.96 -26.48
C ASP A 115 4.24 4.90 -26.99
N ASN A 116 3.96 4.51 -28.24
CA ASN A 116 4.79 3.73 -29.14
C ASN A 116 6.30 4.01 -28.97
N ASP A 117 7.05 3.02 -28.48
CA ASP A 117 8.42 2.74 -28.88
C ASP A 117 8.74 1.31 -28.46
N GLU A 118 8.46 0.37 -29.37
CA GLU A 118 9.01 -1.01 -29.57
C GLU A 118 9.43 -1.92 -28.40
N ASP A 119 9.17 -1.60 -27.15
CA ASP A 119 9.33 -2.48 -25.99
C ASP A 119 8.03 -2.47 -25.20
N TYR A 120 7.22 -3.52 -25.35
CA TYR A 120 6.16 -3.83 -24.41
C TYR A 120 6.81 -4.04 -23.04
N LEU A 121 6.87 -2.97 -22.24
CA LEU A 121 7.42 -3.05 -20.88
C LEU A 121 6.45 -3.82 -20.00
N ILE A 122 6.58 -5.14 -19.99
CA ILE A 122 5.85 -6.02 -19.09
C ILE A 122 6.41 -5.82 -17.67
N ILE A 123 5.58 -5.29 -16.78
CA ILE A 123 5.92 -5.20 -15.36
C ILE A 123 5.19 -6.32 -14.63
N GLN A 124 5.94 -7.38 -14.32
CA GLN A 124 5.45 -8.54 -13.58
C GLN A 124 5.19 -8.20 -12.10
N THR A 125 4.24 -8.91 -11.49
CA THR A 125 3.87 -8.78 -10.09
C THR A 125 3.35 -10.11 -9.55
N ASP A 126 3.12 -10.16 -8.24
CA ASP A 126 2.55 -11.34 -7.58
C ASP A 126 1.08 -11.52 -7.99
N PRO A 127 0.51 -12.74 -7.96
CA PRO A 127 -0.93 -12.93 -8.11
C PRO A 127 -1.74 -12.09 -7.10
N PRO A 128 -3.01 -11.77 -7.39
CA PRO A 128 -3.91 -11.18 -6.40
C PRO A 128 -3.89 -12.03 -5.12
N THR A 129 -3.72 -11.38 -3.98
CA THR A 129 -3.84 -12.05 -2.69
C THR A 129 -5.31 -12.38 -2.49
N SER A 130 -5.69 -13.67 -2.58
CA SER A 130 -7.08 -14.04 -2.42
C SER A 130 -7.54 -13.71 -0.99
N PHE A 131 -8.55 -12.85 -0.86
CA PHE A 131 -9.36 -12.79 0.35
C PHE A 131 -10.30 -14.01 0.33
N ARG A 132 -9.77 -15.17 0.72
CA ARG A 132 -10.57 -16.37 1.01
C ARG A 132 -10.99 -16.37 2.47
#